data_AF-A0A2V5N4Z2-F1
#
_entry.id   AF-A0A2V5N4Z2-F1
#
_cell.length_a   1.000
_cell.length_b   1.000
_cell.length_c   1.000
_cell.angle_alpha   90.00
_cell.angle_beta   90.00
_cell.angle_gamma   90.00
#
_symmetry.space_group_name_H-M   'P 1'
#
loop_
_entity.id
_entity.type
_entity.pdbx_description
1 polymer ?
#
loop_
_entity_poly.entity_id
_entity_poly.type
_entity_poly.pdbx_seq_one_letter_code
_entity_poly.pdbx_strand_id
1 'polypeptide(L)'
;MGTKPWILLIILESVLIAITAPAQTGENVNVRVGIDHSKFDLLLKKYVNEQGLVNYGAWKQSTADLSDLDNYLKQFARPLRS
;
A
#
# COMPACT_ATOMS: atom_id res chain seq x y z
N MET A 1 -2.71 36.52 30.69
CA MET A 1 -1.88 35.39 30.23
C MET A 1 -1.35 35.74 28.84
N GLY A 2 -0.08 36.13 28.74
CA GLY A 2 0.53 36.53 27.46
C GLY A 2 0.93 35.30 26.65
N THR A 3 0.50 35.23 25.39
CA THR A 3 0.96 34.21 24.43
C THR A 3 2.45 34.40 24.18
N LYS A 4 3.24 33.34 24.40
CA LYS A 4 4.70 33.38 24.23
C LYS A 4 5.03 33.55 22.74
N PRO A 5 5.85 34.55 22.36
CA PRO A 5 6.10 34.91 20.96
C PRO A 5 6.74 33.79 20.14
N TRP A 6 7.42 32.84 20.79
CA TRP A 6 7.98 31.65 20.15
C TRP A 6 6.91 30.74 19.51
N ILE A 7 5.68 30.71 20.07
CA ILE A 7 4.60 29.85 19.56
C ILE A 7 4.14 30.28 18.16
N LEU A 8 4.12 31.60 17.90
CA LEU A 8 3.81 32.14 16.57
C LEU A 8 4.86 31.76 15.53
N LEU A 9 6.13 31.65 15.96
CA LEU A 9 7.25 31.27 15.10
C LEU A 9 7.14 29.81 14.65
N ILE A 10 6.75 28.90 15.55
CA ILE A 10 6.49 27.49 15.23
C ILE A 10 5.30 27.34 14.27
N ILE A 11 4.23 28.11 14.45
CA ILE A 11 3.05 28.06 13.56
C ILE A 11 3.41 28.60 12.17
N LEU A 12 4.19 29.68 12.09
CA LEU A 12 4.60 30.27 10.82
C LEU A 12 5.52 29.34 10.01
N GLU A 13 6.46 28.65 10.66
CA GLU A 13 7.33 27.66 10.01
C GLU A 13 6.56 26.45 9.49
N SER A 14 5.54 26.00 10.23
CA SER A 14 4.69 24.87 9.81
C SER A 14 3.88 25.19 8.56
N VAL A 15 3.42 26.44 8.41
CA VAL A 15 2.72 26.90 7.20
C VAL A 15 3.65 26.97 5.99
N LEU A 16 4.93 27.33 6.17
CA LEU A 16 5.90 27.40 5.07
C LEU A 16 6.26 26.02 4.47
N ILE A 17 6.18 24.94 5.24
CA ILE A 17 6.50 23.59 4.73
C ILE A 17 5.40 23.08 3.79
N ALA A 18 4.14 23.47 3.98
CA ALA A 18 3.02 23.00 3.16
C ALA A 18 3.03 23.55 1.72
N ILE A 19 3.57 24.75 1.50
CA ILE A 19 3.56 25.44 0.19
C ILE A 19 4.68 24.99 -0.77
N THR A 20 5.66 24.22 -0.29
CA THR A 20 6.76 23.69 -1.13
C THR A 20 6.66 22.19 -1.38
N ALA A 21 5.61 21.53 -0.90
CA ALA A 21 5.39 20.11 -1.15
C ALA A 21 5.28 19.89 -2.67
N PRO A 22 6.16 19.08 -3.27
CA PRO A 22 6.01 18.74 -4.68
C PRO A 22 4.66 18.05 -4.85
N ALA A 23 3.86 18.54 -5.81
CA ALA A 23 2.68 17.82 -6.23
C ALA A 23 3.12 16.41 -6.63
N GLN A 24 2.61 15.39 -5.95
CA GLN A 24 2.84 14.00 -6.32
C GLN A 24 2.11 13.78 -7.65
N THR A 25 2.79 14.15 -8.73
CA THR A 25 2.45 13.79 -10.09
C THR A 25 2.65 12.29 -10.12
N GLY A 26 1.61 11.55 -9.79
CA GLY A 26 1.63 10.10 -9.81
C GLY A 26 2.04 9.68 -11.21
N GLU A 27 3.28 9.21 -11.36
CA GLU A 27 3.70 8.51 -12.55
C GLU A 27 2.70 7.37 -12.73
N ASN A 28 1.92 7.41 -13.82
CA ASN A 28 0.91 6.40 -14.07
C ASN A 28 1.64 5.08 -14.35
N VAL A 29 1.85 4.28 -13.31
CA VAL A 29 2.40 2.94 -13.44
C VAL A 29 1.43 2.18 -14.35
N ASN A 30 1.91 1.82 -15.55
CA ASN A 30 1.14 1.02 -16.49
C ASN A 30 0.97 -0.39 -15.88
N VAL A 31 -0.12 -0.59 -15.15
CA VAL A 31 -0.52 -1.91 -14.67
C VAL A 31 -1.02 -2.68 -15.89
N ARG A 32 -0.46 -3.86 -16.10
CA ARG A 32 -0.86 -4.73 -17.20
C ARG A 32 -2.37 -5.01 -17.12
N VAL A 33 -3.08 -4.82 -18.23
CA VAL A 33 -4.49 -5.23 -18.34
C VAL A 33 -4.58 -6.76 -18.38
N GLY A 34 -5.56 -7.34 -17.68
CA GLY A 34 -5.80 -8.79 -17.71
C GLY A 34 -5.08 -9.60 -16.62
N ILE A 35 -4.75 -8.97 -15.48
CA ILE A 35 -4.30 -9.69 -14.28
C ILE A 35 -5.46 -10.55 -13.76
N ASP A 36 -5.19 -11.83 -13.54
CA ASP A 36 -6.15 -12.75 -12.93
C ASP A 36 -6.10 -12.64 -11.40
N HIS A 37 -7.21 -12.17 -10.82
CA HIS A 37 -7.38 -11.98 -9.38
C HIS A 37 -8.07 -13.16 -8.69
N SER A 38 -8.50 -14.20 -9.41
CA SER A 38 -9.31 -15.30 -8.86
C SER A 38 -8.60 -16.02 -7.71
N LYS A 39 -7.30 -16.30 -7.86
CA LYS A 39 -6.47 -16.92 -6.82
C LYS A 39 -6.33 -16.05 -5.59
N PHE A 40 -6.13 -14.75 -5.77
CA PHE A 40 -6.02 -13.81 -4.66
C PHE A 40 -7.36 -13.68 -3.92
N ASP A 41 -8.49 -13.64 -4.63
CA ASP A 41 -9.83 -13.61 -4.03
C ASP A 41 -10.12 -14.85 -3.17
N LEU A 42 -9.70 -16.04 -3.62
CA LEU A 42 -9.81 -17.27 -2.84
C LEU A 42 -9.01 -17.21 -1.54
N LEU A 43 -7.80 -16.64 -1.57
CA LEU A 43 -6.97 -16.45 -0.38
C LEU A 43 -7.64 -15.48 0.60
N LEU A 44 -8.21 -14.38 0.11
CA LEU A 44 -8.92 -13.42 0.94
C LEU A 44 -10.14 -14.06 1.60
N LYS A 45 -10.96 -14.81 0.86
CA LYS A 45 -12.11 -15.54 1.41
C LYS A 45 -11.72 -16.58 2.46
N LYS A 46 -10.54 -17.18 2.34
CA LYS A 46 -10.03 -18.19 3.27
C LYS A 46 -9.48 -17.59 4.57
N TYR A 47 -8.80 -16.45 4.49
CA TYR A 47 -8.03 -15.90 5.61
C TYR A 47 -8.54 -14.59 6.18
N VAL A 48 -9.47 -13.92 5.51
CA VAL A 48 -10.04 -12.64 5.94
C VAL A 48 -11.47 -12.87 6.40
N ASN A 49 -11.78 -12.39 7.60
CA ASN A 49 -13.13 -12.47 8.14
C ASN A 49 -14.01 -11.30 7.66
N GLU A 50 -15.27 -11.29 8.06
CA GLU A 50 -16.25 -10.27 7.66
C GLU A 50 -15.90 -8.85 8.13
N GLN A 51 -15.03 -8.71 9.13
CA GLN A 51 -14.54 -7.41 9.62
C GLN A 51 -13.28 -6.94 8.87
N GLY A 52 -12.77 -7.70 7.89
CA GLY A 52 -11.53 -7.41 7.20
C GLY A 52 -10.27 -7.81 7.97
N LEU A 53 -10.40 -8.57 9.07
CA LEU A 53 -9.26 -9.02 9.86
C LEU A 53 -8.66 -10.28 9.24
N VAL A 54 -7.34 -10.26 9.06
CA VAL A 54 -6.58 -11.33 8.40
C VAL A 54 -5.99 -12.29 9.42
N ASN A 55 -6.20 -13.59 9.23
CA ASN A 55 -5.54 -14.65 9.99
C ASN A 55 -4.13 -14.93 9.44
N TYR A 56 -3.19 -14.04 9.74
CA TYR A 56 -1.78 -14.19 9.32
C TYR A 56 -1.11 -15.44 9.91
N GLY A 57 -1.52 -15.88 11.10
CA GLY A 57 -0.96 -17.07 11.73
C GLY A 57 -1.20 -18.32 10.87
N ALA A 58 -2.45 -18.52 10.46
CA ALA A 58 -2.81 -19.64 9.59
C ALA A 58 -2.29 -19.46 8.15
N TRP A 59 -2.33 -18.23 7.61
CA TRP A 59 -1.88 -17.98 6.23
C TRP A 59 -0.39 -18.28 6.06
N LYS A 60 0.46 -17.78 6.96
CA LYS A 60 1.91 -17.97 6.87
C LYS A 60 2.37 -19.41 7.08
N GLN A 61 1.53 -20.25 7.68
CA GLN A 61 1.84 -21.68 7.89
C GLN A 61 1.55 -22.53 6.65
N SER A 62 0.82 -22.01 5.66
CA SER A 62 0.51 -22.75 4.45
C SER A 62 1.45 -22.38 3.30
N THR A 63 2.42 -23.26 3.04
CA THR A 63 3.35 -23.10 1.91
C THR A 63 2.63 -23.03 0.57
N ALA A 64 1.54 -23.78 0.41
CA ALA A 64 0.75 -23.76 -0.82
C ALA A 64 0.07 -22.40 -1.05
N ASP A 65 -0.58 -21.84 -0.02
CA ASP A 65 -1.26 -20.56 -0.12
C ASP A 65 -0.26 -19.38 -0.26
N LEU A 66 0.95 -19.52 0.30
CA LEU A 66 2.05 -18.58 0.04
C LEU A 66 2.53 -18.65 -1.41
N SER A 67 2.60 -19.85 -2.00
CA SER A 67 2.94 -20.00 -3.42
C SER A 67 1.87 -19.39 -4.34
N ASP A 68 0.59 -19.53 -4.00
CA ASP A 68 -0.50 -18.91 -4.76
C ASP A 68 -0.43 -17.37 -4.70
N LEU A 69 -0.08 -16.80 -3.55
CA LEU A 69 0.16 -15.37 -3.40
C LEU A 69 1.36 -14.90 -4.24
N ASP A 70 2.48 -15.63 -4.19
CA ASP A 70 3.68 -15.31 -4.98
C ASP A 70 3.40 -15.35 -6.49
N ASN A 71 2.67 -16.37 -6.96
CA ASN A 71 2.25 -16.47 -8.35
C ASN A 71 1.35 -15.30 -8.78
N TYR A 72 0.46 -14.85 -7.91
CA TYR A 72 -0.36 -13.67 -8.16
C TYR A 72 0.52 -12.40 -8.28
N LEU A 73 1.45 -12.18 -7.35
CA LEU A 73 2.32 -11.01 -7.36
C LEU A 73 3.24 -10.95 -8.59
N LYS A 74 3.68 -12.11 -9.09
CA LYS A 74 4.48 -12.21 -10.33
C LYS A 74 3.76 -11.66 -11.56
N GLN A 75 2.43 -11.61 -11.59
CA GLN A 75 1.68 -11.02 -12.71
C GLN A 75 1.92 -9.51 -12.87
N PHE A 76 2.36 -8.84 -11.80
CA PHE A 76 2.70 -7.41 -11.80
C PHE A 76 4.16 -7.15 -12.17
N ALA A 77 5.00 -8.19 -12.21
CA ALA A 77 6.39 -8.04 -12.58
C ALA A 77 6.50 -7.62 -14.06
N ARG A 78 7.25 -6.55 -14.31
CA ARG A 78 7.56 -6.11 -15.68
C ARG A 78 8.43 -7.20 -16.33
N PRO A 79 8.13 -7.67 -17.56
CA PRO A 79 9.07 -8.51 -18.28
C PRO A 79 10.39 -7.75 -18.43
N LEU A 80 11.51 -8.35 -18.00
CA LEU A 80 12.83 -7.83 -18.33
C LEU A 80 12.92 -7.81 -19.86
N ARG A 81 13.12 -6.61 -20.43
CA ARG A 81 13.32 -6.44 -21.87
C ARG A 81 14.67 -7.07 -22.22
N SER A 82 14.66 -8.20 -22.92
CA SER A 82 15.84 -8.81 -23.54
C SER A 82 16.26 -8.04 -24.78
#